data_AF-A0A1M6JWW2-F1
#
_entry.id   AF-A0A1M6JWW2-F1
#
_cell.length_a   1.000
_cell.length_b   1.000
_cell.length_c   1.000
_cell.angle_alpha   90.00
_cell.angle_beta   90.00
_cell.angle_gamma   90.00
#
_symmetry.space_group_name_H-M   'P 1'
#
loop_
_entity.id
_entity.type
_entity.pdbx_description
1 polymer ?
#
loop_
_entity_poly.entity_id
_entity_poly.type
_entity_poly.pdbx_seq_one_letter_code
_entity_poly.pdbx_strand_id
1 'polypeptide(L)'
;MDRKIHHIVILFVLVPFLCAAQGFAIKGGRKVQKLKFELINNLMVVPVEVNGTELYFLLDSGVGSPILFNISDKDSLQINNVSEITIRGLGKGQPIKALSSAGNTFRIRNIENTEQKLFVVMDKSINLSPSLGVPIHGIMGYDLFRDFVVEVNYARKKIIFHDPESYRYRVGARAETLPLAIRNKKAYVDGGLNLDGKEELPVRLLVDTGSSDALWLFEDDRIKVPDSHYEVFLGKGLNGDIYGKRTKVSGFKIGGFAFEEAKAAFPDRESFGFIRNFGSRNGSIGGEVLKRFNVIFDYGRHKITLQKNLNFNKPFHYNLSGLNLRHNGMRYIAESIADSRGVVNDPKKSFGNVQLMFENRTRLSLVPEIVISGIRAGSPAHEAGLREGDIILAVNGKKVHRYKLQEVIQMLNEKEGKRIKLRVGRYNSDLLFTFVLKSMLK
;
A
#
# COMPACT_ATOMS: atom_id res chain seq x y z
N MET A 1 16.88 80.26 -6.36
CA MET A 1 16.53 78.93 -5.83
C MET A 1 15.03 78.83 -5.92
N ASP A 2 14.51 77.88 -6.70
CA ASP A 2 13.39 76.99 -6.33
C ASP A 2 12.88 76.23 -7.55
N ARG A 3 13.22 74.94 -7.59
CA ARG A 3 12.89 73.96 -8.62
C ARG A 3 11.43 73.52 -8.44
N LYS A 4 10.60 73.72 -9.46
CA LYS A 4 9.28 73.08 -9.57
C LYS A 4 9.46 71.60 -9.92
N ILE A 5 9.20 70.72 -8.97
CA ILE A 5 9.21 69.26 -9.13
C ILE A 5 7.91 68.85 -9.84
N HIS A 6 8.05 68.20 -11.01
CA HIS A 6 6.94 67.55 -11.71
C HIS A 6 6.62 66.23 -11.02
N HIS A 7 5.37 66.05 -10.55
CA HIS A 7 4.88 64.76 -10.07
C HIS A 7 4.40 63.91 -11.27
N ILE A 8 5.22 62.94 -11.66
CA ILE A 8 4.83 61.86 -12.58
C ILE A 8 4.04 60.84 -11.75
N VAL A 9 2.73 60.74 -12.01
CA VAL A 9 1.86 59.69 -11.47
C VAL A 9 2.10 58.43 -12.30
N ILE A 10 2.83 57.46 -11.75
CA ILE A 10 3.00 56.13 -12.34
C ILE A 10 1.77 55.30 -11.98
N LEU A 11 0.90 55.07 -12.97
CA LEU A 11 -0.24 54.16 -12.88
C LEU A 11 0.29 52.71 -12.89
N PHE A 12 0.38 52.08 -11.73
CA PHE A 12 0.64 50.63 -11.62
C PHE A 12 -0.57 49.87 -12.15
N VAL A 13 -0.51 49.44 -13.41
CA VAL A 13 -1.42 48.44 -13.96
C VAL A 13 -1.14 47.13 -13.24
N LEU A 14 -2.00 46.78 -12.28
CA LEU A 14 -2.12 45.45 -11.69
C LEU A 14 -2.50 44.47 -12.80
N VAL A 15 -1.50 43.93 -13.51
CA VAL A 15 -1.68 42.74 -14.32
C VAL A 15 -2.06 41.63 -13.33
N PRO A 16 -3.22 40.96 -13.49
CA PRO A 16 -3.51 39.80 -12.68
C PRO A 16 -2.47 38.76 -13.08
N PHE A 17 -1.49 38.52 -12.20
CA PHE A 17 -0.72 37.29 -12.26
C PHE A 17 -1.75 36.18 -12.19
N LEU A 18 -2.01 35.54 -13.33
CA LEU A 18 -2.61 34.22 -13.40
C LEU A 18 -1.67 33.32 -12.60
N CYS A 19 -1.90 33.23 -11.29
CA CYS A 19 -1.34 32.17 -10.48
C CYS A 19 -1.78 30.88 -11.15
N ALA A 20 -0.88 30.24 -11.90
CA ALA A 20 -1.05 28.87 -12.31
C ALA A 20 -1.37 28.11 -11.02
N ALA A 21 -2.56 27.55 -10.93
CA ALA A 21 -3.00 26.84 -9.75
C ALA A 21 -1.95 25.75 -9.44
N GLN A 22 -1.34 25.82 -8.26
CA GLN A 22 -0.25 24.94 -7.82
C GLN A 22 -0.78 23.55 -7.41
N GLY A 23 -1.71 23.01 -8.17
CA GLY A 23 -2.48 21.82 -7.84
C GLY A 23 -2.90 21.05 -9.08
N PHE A 24 -3.44 19.87 -8.84
CA PHE A 24 -3.95 19.02 -9.90
C PHE A 24 -5.27 19.57 -10.46
N ALA A 25 -5.40 19.54 -11.77
CA ALA A 25 -6.63 19.91 -12.46
C ALA A 25 -7.01 18.85 -13.50
N ILE A 26 -8.32 18.66 -13.72
CA ILE A 26 -8.83 17.82 -14.81
C ILE A 26 -8.84 18.65 -16.10
N LYS A 27 -8.07 18.23 -17.10
CA LYS A 27 -7.95 18.89 -18.41
C LYS A 27 -9.08 18.47 -19.37
N GLY A 28 -9.24 19.25 -20.44
CA GLY A 28 -10.16 18.95 -21.55
C GLY A 28 -11.64 19.15 -21.23
N GLY A 29 -11.97 20.12 -20.36
CA GLY A 29 -13.36 20.47 -20.01
C GLY A 29 -14.13 19.40 -19.21
N ARG A 30 -13.47 18.31 -18.82
CA ARG A 30 -14.08 17.21 -18.05
C ARG A 30 -14.17 17.60 -16.58
N LYS A 31 -15.22 17.15 -15.93
CA LYS A 31 -15.45 17.35 -14.49
C LYS A 31 -15.22 16.10 -13.64
N VAL A 32 -14.99 14.96 -14.30
CA VAL A 32 -14.81 13.66 -13.65
C VAL A 32 -13.73 12.86 -14.37
N GLN A 33 -12.80 12.29 -13.62
CA GLN A 33 -11.81 11.35 -14.12
C GLN A 33 -11.87 10.02 -13.36
N LYS A 34 -11.95 8.91 -14.09
CA LYS A 34 -11.99 7.55 -13.53
C LYS A 34 -10.62 6.89 -13.70
N LEU A 35 -10.14 6.19 -12.68
CA LEU A 35 -8.88 5.48 -12.68
C LEU A 35 -9.07 4.06 -12.11
N LYS A 36 -8.51 3.05 -12.77
CA LYS A 36 -8.38 1.70 -12.18
C LYS A 36 -7.06 1.64 -11.40
N PHE A 37 -7.06 0.91 -10.29
CA PHE A 37 -5.87 0.70 -9.47
C PHE A 37 -5.66 -0.78 -9.19
N GLU A 38 -4.45 -1.17 -8.82
CA GLU A 38 -4.17 -2.51 -8.29
C GLU A 38 -4.22 -2.48 -6.76
N LEU A 39 -4.94 -3.43 -6.16
CA LEU A 39 -5.03 -3.57 -4.71
C LEU A 39 -4.08 -4.68 -4.25
N ILE A 40 -3.02 -4.32 -3.52
CA ILE A 40 -1.97 -5.25 -3.07
C ILE A 40 -1.74 -5.04 -1.58
N ASN A 41 -1.92 -6.08 -0.76
CA ASN A 41 -1.86 -5.95 0.71
C ASN A 41 -2.69 -4.77 1.26
N ASN A 42 -3.89 -4.55 0.71
CA ASN A 42 -4.78 -3.41 1.00
C ASN A 42 -4.28 -2.02 0.54
N LEU A 43 -3.10 -1.93 -0.07
CA LEU A 43 -2.54 -0.70 -0.62
C LEU A 43 -3.01 -0.49 -2.07
N MET A 44 -3.28 0.76 -2.42
CA MET A 44 -3.68 1.14 -3.77
C MET A 44 -2.47 1.54 -4.60
N VAL A 45 -2.19 0.79 -5.66
CA VAL A 45 -1.12 1.09 -6.63
C VAL A 45 -1.74 1.72 -7.87
N VAL A 46 -1.25 2.90 -8.25
CA VAL A 46 -1.72 3.66 -9.41
C VAL A 46 -0.58 4.01 -10.37
N PRO A 47 -0.79 3.94 -11.69
CA PRO A 47 0.16 4.46 -12.66
C PRO A 47 0.07 6.00 -12.74
N VAL A 48 1.22 6.65 -12.77
CA VAL A 48 1.41 8.10 -12.81
C VAL A 48 2.56 8.40 -13.76
N GLU A 49 2.33 9.27 -14.73
CA GLU A 49 3.40 9.79 -15.57
C GLU A 49 4.09 10.96 -14.87
N VAL A 50 5.40 10.87 -14.65
CA VAL A 50 6.22 11.94 -14.07
C VAL A 50 7.26 12.34 -15.10
N ASN A 51 7.24 13.61 -15.52
CA ASN A 51 8.15 14.16 -16.54
C ASN A 51 8.28 13.26 -17.79
N GLY A 52 7.15 12.73 -18.29
CA GLY A 52 7.11 11.86 -19.47
C GLY A 52 7.33 10.36 -19.19
N THR A 53 7.69 9.97 -17.96
CA THR A 53 7.95 8.57 -17.60
C THR A 53 6.80 7.98 -16.80
N GLU A 54 6.20 6.88 -17.27
CA GLU A 54 5.18 6.16 -16.52
C GLU A 54 5.80 5.42 -15.32
N LEU A 55 5.33 5.71 -14.11
CA LEU A 55 5.78 5.16 -12.85
C LEU A 55 4.58 4.65 -12.04
N TYR A 56 4.84 3.79 -11.06
CA TYR A 56 3.80 3.23 -10.19
C TYR A 56 3.95 3.76 -8.77
N PHE A 57 2.89 4.38 -8.26
CA PHE A 57 2.84 4.99 -6.95
C PHE A 57 1.84 4.29 -6.03
N LEU A 58 2.18 4.19 -4.74
CA LEU A 58 1.18 3.95 -3.71
C LEU A 58 0.40 5.23 -3.47
N LEU A 59 -0.93 5.15 -3.51
CA LEU A 59 -1.81 6.25 -3.15
C LEU A 59 -2.02 6.29 -1.64
N ASP A 60 -1.27 7.15 -0.97
CA ASP A 60 -1.11 7.26 0.48
C ASP A 60 -1.57 8.64 1.00
N SER A 61 -2.69 8.67 1.72
CA SER A 61 -3.22 9.88 2.38
C SER A 61 -2.40 10.35 3.59
N GLY A 62 -1.49 9.53 4.11
CA GLY A 62 -0.61 9.83 5.23
C GLY A 62 0.64 10.62 4.83
N VAL A 63 0.90 10.80 3.54
CA VAL A 63 2.09 11.46 2.99
C VAL A 63 1.77 12.84 2.42
N GLY A 64 2.44 13.88 2.94
CA GLY A 64 2.16 15.27 2.59
C GLY A 64 2.79 15.79 1.30
N SER A 65 3.79 15.09 0.74
CA SER A 65 4.42 15.42 -0.55
C SER A 65 4.89 14.13 -1.20
N PRO A 66 4.77 13.97 -2.54
CA PRO A 66 5.22 12.77 -3.23
C PRO A 66 6.69 12.45 -2.94
N ILE A 67 6.98 11.17 -2.69
CA ILE A 67 8.34 10.65 -2.47
C ILE A 67 8.60 9.53 -3.46
N LEU A 68 9.74 9.59 -4.14
CA LEU A 68 10.23 8.61 -5.12
C LEU A 68 11.50 7.96 -4.55
N PHE A 69 11.61 6.63 -4.54
CA PHE A 69 12.70 5.92 -3.85
C PHE A 69 13.32 4.74 -4.65
N ASN A 70 12.75 4.36 -5.79
CA ASN A 70 13.27 3.27 -6.65
C ASN A 70 13.50 3.75 -8.10
N ILE A 71 14.45 4.67 -8.29
CA ILE A 71 14.74 5.31 -9.59
C ILE A 71 15.79 4.54 -10.40
N SER A 72 16.54 3.64 -9.78
CA SER A 72 17.67 2.93 -10.40
C SER A 72 17.32 2.05 -11.59
N ASP A 73 16.03 1.80 -11.84
CA ASP A 73 15.57 0.97 -12.96
C ASP A 73 15.20 1.80 -14.20
N LYS A 74 15.29 3.15 -14.13
CA LYS A 74 14.93 4.06 -15.24
C LYS A 74 15.94 5.21 -15.38
N ASP A 75 16.90 5.02 -16.27
CA ASP A 75 18.04 5.93 -16.52
C ASP A 75 17.70 7.32 -17.08
N SER A 76 16.41 7.67 -17.27
CA SER A 76 15.99 8.86 -18.03
C SER A 76 15.10 9.85 -17.29
N LEU A 77 14.78 9.64 -16.01
CA LEU A 77 13.94 10.59 -15.29
C LEU A 77 14.71 11.88 -14.96
N GLN A 78 14.50 12.91 -15.76
CA GLN A 78 14.99 14.25 -15.46
C GLN A 78 14.20 14.83 -14.28
N ILE A 79 14.91 15.36 -13.28
CA ILE A 79 14.32 16.04 -12.13
C ILE A 79 14.78 17.50 -12.13
N ASN A 80 13.84 18.41 -11.86
CA ASN A 80 14.04 19.85 -12.03
C ASN A 80 14.37 20.53 -10.69
N ASN A 81 15.18 21.60 -10.71
CA ASN A 81 15.39 22.52 -9.57
C ASN A 81 15.65 21.81 -8.23
N VAL A 82 16.81 21.17 -8.11
CA VAL A 82 17.12 20.25 -7.02
C VAL A 82 17.83 20.94 -5.86
N SER A 83 17.43 20.62 -4.63
CA SER A 83 18.19 20.90 -3.41
C SER A 83 18.26 19.67 -2.50
N GLU A 84 19.36 19.50 -1.75
CA GLU A 84 19.47 18.42 -0.78
C GLU A 84 18.65 18.73 0.48
N ILE A 85 17.89 17.74 0.93
CA ILE A 85 17.09 17.79 2.15
C ILE A 85 17.24 16.48 2.92
N THR A 86 16.77 16.49 4.16
CA THR A 86 16.70 15.28 4.99
C THR A 86 15.25 14.98 5.32
N ILE A 87 14.81 13.75 5.06
CA ILE A 87 13.46 13.28 5.33
C ILE A 87 13.47 12.32 6.51
N ARG A 88 12.43 12.43 7.34
CA ARG A 88 12.17 11.52 8.44
C ARG A 88 10.76 10.95 8.34
N GLY A 89 10.66 9.66 8.50
CA GLY A 89 9.47 8.83 8.51
C GLY A 89 9.59 7.74 9.58
N LEU A 90 8.70 6.75 9.53
CA LEU A 90 8.64 5.67 10.53
C LEU A 90 9.83 4.71 10.40
N GLY A 91 10.27 4.13 11.52
CA GLY A 91 11.38 3.18 11.59
C GLY A 91 12.52 3.65 12.50
N LYS A 92 13.37 2.71 12.93
CA LYS A 92 14.47 2.98 13.89
C LYS A 92 15.73 3.62 13.27
N GLY A 93 15.78 3.76 11.94
CA GLY A 93 16.94 4.23 11.19
C GLY A 93 17.16 5.74 11.24
N GLN A 94 18.34 6.16 10.77
CA GLN A 94 18.73 7.57 10.69
C GLN A 94 17.89 8.32 9.64
N PRO A 95 17.71 9.65 9.79
CA PRO A 95 17.09 10.48 8.76
C PRO A 95 17.75 10.27 7.39
N ILE A 96 16.95 10.23 6.33
CA ILE A 96 17.41 9.84 5.00
C ILE A 96 17.65 11.07 4.16
N LYS A 97 18.81 11.10 3.49
CA LYS A 97 19.13 12.11 2.50
C LYS A 97 18.24 11.96 1.28
N ALA A 98 17.64 13.06 0.86
CA ALA A 98 16.78 13.12 -0.30
C ALA A 98 17.02 14.42 -1.07
N LEU A 99 16.55 14.44 -2.31
CA LEU A 99 16.57 15.59 -3.18
C LEU A 99 15.16 16.18 -3.25
N SER A 100 15.02 17.47 -2.99
CA SER A 100 13.80 18.22 -3.23
C SER A 100 13.82 18.81 -4.63
N SER A 101 12.88 18.39 -5.47
CA SER A 101 12.71 18.85 -6.84
C SER A 101 11.39 19.61 -6.99
N ALA A 102 11.39 20.70 -7.74
CA ALA A 102 10.23 21.55 -8.00
C ALA A 102 10.03 21.78 -9.51
N GLY A 103 8.80 22.07 -9.94
CA GLY A 103 8.49 22.25 -11.36
C GLY A 103 8.42 20.93 -12.12
N ASN A 104 7.91 19.87 -11.49
CA ASN A 104 7.73 18.57 -12.14
C ASN A 104 6.31 18.43 -12.68
N THR A 105 6.19 17.81 -13.85
CA THR A 105 4.88 17.50 -14.44
C THR A 105 4.44 16.10 -14.02
N PHE A 106 3.29 16.03 -13.34
CA PHE A 106 2.62 14.81 -12.96
C PHE A 106 1.32 14.68 -13.73
N ARG A 107 1.13 13.55 -14.42
CA ARG A 107 -0.07 13.27 -15.20
C ARG A 107 -0.69 11.92 -14.82
N ILE A 108 -2.00 11.93 -14.61
CA ILE A 108 -2.82 10.74 -14.34
C ILE A 108 -4.02 10.79 -15.28
N ARG A 109 -3.91 10.16 -16.45
CA ARG A 109 -4.92 10.28 -17.52
C ARG A 109 -5.12 11.76 -17.90
N ASN A 110 -6.30 12.32 -17.64
CA ASN A 110 -6.59 13.74 -17.91
C ASN A 110 -6.36 14.66 -16.70
N ILE A 111 -5.86 14.14 -15.58
CA ILE A 111 -5.45 14.95 -14.43
C ILE A 111 -4.00 15.34 -14.62
N GLU A 112 -3.68 16.62 -14.42
CA GLU A 112 -2.32 17.13 -14.59
C GLU A 112 -1.98 18.21 -13.56
N ASN A 113 -0.74 18.19 -13.08
CA ASN A 113 -0.09 19.29 -12.34
C ASN A 113 1.31 19.48 -12.94
N THR A 114 1.61 20.67 -13.46
CA THR A 114 2.92 20.99 -14.09
C THR A 114 3.95 21.55 -13.11
N GLU A 115 3.52 21.93 -11.90
CA GLU A 115 4.35 22.60 -10.88
C GLU A 115 4.44 21.77 -9.59
N GLN A 116 4.47 20.43 -9.74
CA GLN A 116 4.45 19.53 -8.61
C GLN A 116 5.84 19.46 -7.93
N LYS A 117 5.82 19.59 -6.60
CA LYS A 117 6.98 19.30 -5.76
C LYS A 117 7.12 17.80 -5.55
N LEU A 118 8.35 17.30 -5.65
CA LEU A 118 8.70 15.89 -5.51
C LEU A 118 9.94 15.74 -4.63
N PHE A 119 9.95 14.71 -3.79
CA PHE A 119 11.14 14.28 -3.07
C PHE A 119 11.70 13.00 -3.67
N VAL A 120 13.01 12.94 -3.85
CA VAL A 120 13.73 11.80 -4.40
C VAL A 120 14.69 11.26 -3.36
N VAL A 121 14.43 10.06 -2.88
CA VAL A 121 15.30 9.33 -1.97
C VAL A 121 16.30 8.52 -2.78
N MET A 122 17.58 8.74 -2.49
CA MET A 122 18.68 8.09 -3.20
C MET A 122 19.08 6.74 -2.58
N ASP A 123 18.56 6.41 -1.40
CA ASP A 123 18.87 5.20 -0.67
C ASP A 123 18.18 3.97 -1.27
N LYS A 124 18.97 3.12 -1.94
CA LYS A 124 18.52 1.87 -2.59
C LYS A 124 18.00 0.81 -1.61
N SER A 125 18.26 0.95 -0.31
CA SER A 125 17.73 0.03 0.70
C SER A 125 16.20 0.13 0.86
N ILE A 126 15.62 1.23 0.38
CA ILE A 126 14.16 1.45 0.38
C ILE A 126 13.59 0.94 -0.93
N ASN A 127 13.33 -0.36 -0.98
CA ASN A 127 12.61 -0.97 -2.09
C ASN A 127 11.44 -1.82 -1.57
N LEU A 128 10.22 -1.39 -1.90
CA LEU A 128 8.98 -2.09 -1.54
C LEU A 128 8.55 -3.13 -2.58
N SER A 129 9.12 -3.07 -3.79
CA SER A 129 8.72 -3.91 -4.93
C SER A 129 8.86 -5.40 -4.64
N PRO A 130 9.96 -5.89 -4.02
CA PRO A 130 10.10 -7.32 -3.69
C PRO A 130 8.98 -7.85 -2.80
N SER A 131 8.58 -7.09 -1.78
CA SER A 131 7.57 -7.51 -0.79
C SER A 131 6.15 -7.41 -1.32
N LEU A 132 5.87 -6.46 -2.21
CA LEU A 132 4.54 -6.29 -2.83
C LEU A 132 4.37 -7.17 -4.07
N GLY A 133 5.48 -7.51 -4.73
CA GLY A 133 5.55 -8.32 -5.94
C GLY A 133 5.14 -7.61 -7.22
N VAL A 134 5.15 -6.28 -7.20
CA VAL A 134 5.02 -5.42 -8.37
C VAL A 134 6.01 -4.25 -8.24
N PRO A 135 6.45 -3.64 -9.35
CA PRO A 135 7.27 -2.45 -9.30
C PRO A 135 6.55 -1.29 -8.59
N ILE A 136 7.18 -0.72 -7.56
CA ILE A 136 6.72 0.48 -6.87
C ILE A 136 7.85 1.50 -6.86
N HIS A 137 7.57 2.67 -7.41
CA HIS A 137 8.57 3.71 -7.61
C HIS A 137 8.48 4.80 -6.55
N GLY A 138 7.28 5.06 -6.04
CA GLY A 138 7.05 6.10 -5.05
C GLY A 138 5.74 5.97 -4.26
N ILE A 139 5.52 6.95 -3.40
CA ILE A 139 4.30 7.16 -2.62
C ILE A 139 3.82 8.61 -2.82
N MET A 140 2.51 8.80 -2.95
CA MET A 140 1.90 10.14 -3.09
C MET A 140 0.45 10.11 -2.63
N GLY A 141 -0.16 11.26 -2.32
CA GLY A 141 -1.60 11.28 -2.12
C GLY A 141 -2.19 12.61 -1.73
N TYR A 142 -1.60 13.31 -0.75
CA TYR A 142 -2.22 14.49 -0.15
C TYR A 142 -2.73 15.53 -1.17
N ASP A 143 -1.92 15.87 -2.18
CA ASP A 143 -2.30 16.87 -3.18
C ASP A 143 -3.54 16.45 -3.98
N LEU A 144 -3.67 15.16 -4.33
CA LEU A 144 -4.87 14.64 -5.02
C LEU A 144 -6.13 14.70 -4.13
N PHE A 145 -6.00 14.37 -2.84
CA PHE A 145 -7.13 14.45 -1.90
C PHE A 145 -7.50 15.89 -1.53
N ARG A 146 -6.54 16.82 -1.57
CA ARG A 146 -6.76 18.26 -1.40
C ARG A 146 -7.50 18.85 -2.59
N ASP A 147 -7.09 18.50 -3.80
CA ASP A 147 -7.53 19.16 -5.03
C ASP A 147 -8.84 18.57 -5.60
N PHE A 148 -9.21 17.35 -5.21
CA PHE A 148 -10.41 16.67 -5.72
C PHE A 148 -11.30 16.13 -4.60
N VAL A 149 -12.58 15.93 -4.93
CA VAL A 149 -13.41 14.96 -4.20
C VAL A 149 -13.10 13.57 -4.74
N VAL A 150 -12.57 12.68 -3.88
CA VAL A 150 -12.04 11.38 -4.28
C VAL A 150 -12.96 10.26 -3.81
N GLU A 151 -13.62 9.59 -4.75
CA GLU A 151 -14.40 8.37 -4.48
C GLU A 151 -13.54 7.12 -4.72
N VAL A 152 -13.39 6.27 -3.71
CA VAL A 152 -12.65 5.02 -3.77
C VAL A 152 -13.61 3.85 -3.61
N ASN A 153 -13.70 3.03 -4.65
CA ASN A 153 -14.43 1.78 -4.64
C ASN A 153 -13.45 0.59 -4.63
N TYR A 154 -13.17 0.06 -3.45
CA TYR A 154 -12.24 -1.06 -3.27
C TYR A 154 -12.72 -2.35 -3.93
N ALA A 155 -14.03 -2.64 -3.88
CA ALA A 155 -14.58 -3.86 -4.49
C ALA A 155 -14.40 -3.88 -6.01
N ARG A 156 -14.55 -2.72 -6.66
CA ARG A 156 -14.38 -2.55 -8.12
C ARG A 156 -12.97 -2.09 -8.52
N LYS A 157 -12.06 -1.93 -7.56
CA LYS A 157 -10.68 -1.45 -7.75
C LYS A 157 -10.60 -0.18 -8.61
N LYS A 158 -11.42 0.80 -8.26
CA LYS A 158 -11.60 2.03 -9.02
C LYS A 158 -11.59 3.25 -8.11
N ILE A 159 -10.89 4.30 -8.55
CA ILE A 159 -10.92 5.64 -7.98
C ILE A 159 -11.63 6.56 -8.98
N ILE A 160 -12.41 7.49 -8.48
CA ILE A 160 -13.04 8.55 -9.26
C ILE A 160 -12.68 9.88 -8.63
N PHE A 161 -12.04 10.73 -9.42
CA PHE A 161 -11.72 12.10 -9.05
C PHE A 161 -12.81 13.01 -9.63
N HIS A 162 -13.41 13.79 -8.76
CA HIS A 162 -14.42 14.77 -9.12
C HIS A 162 -13.88 16.18 -8.88
N ASP A 163 -14.14 17.05 -9.84
CA ASP A 163 -13.99 18.49 -9.68
C ASP A 163 -14.83 18.96 -8.48
N PRO A 164 -14.23 19.59 -7.45
CA PRO A 164 -14.94 19.91 -6.21
C PRO A 164 -16.14 20.83 -6.38
N GLU A 165 -16.09 21.76 -7.34
CA GLU A 165 -17.14 22.76 -7.59
C GLU A 165 -18.39 22.13 -8.20
N SER A 166 -18.22 21.17 -9.11
CA SER A 166 -19.33 20.47 -9.77
C SER A 166 -19.86 19.25 -9.02
N TYR A 167 -19.15 18.79 -7.97
CA TYR A 167 -19.54 17.59 -7.24
C TYR A 167 -20.85 17.77 -6.48
N ARG A 168 -21.77 16.82 -6.68
CA ARG A 168 -23.02 16.72 -5.94
C ARG A 168 -23.08 15.37 -5.23
N TYR A 169 -23.32 15.42 -3.92
CA TYR A 169 -23.45 14.24 -3.09
C TYR A 169 -24.64 13.38 -3.54
N ARG A 170 -24.38 12.09 -3.78
CA ARG A 170 -25.40 11.06 -4.02
C ARG A 170 -25.21 9.96 -2.98
N VAL A 171 -25.63 10.24 -1.75
CA VAL A 171 -25.43 9.35 -0.60
C VAL A 171 -26.64 8.40 -0.51
N GLY A 172 -26.41 7.10 -0.67
CA GLY A 172 -27.46 6.09 -0.52
C GLY A 172 -27.78 5.81 0.95
N ALA A 173 -28.92 5.18 1.24
CA ALA A 173 -29.42 4.92 2.60
C ALA A 173 -28.49 4.07 3.51
N ARG A 174 -27.41 3.48 2.97
CA ARG A 174 -26.41 2.68 3.71
C ARG A 174 -25.07 3.39 3.90
N ALA A 175 -25.08 4.71 3.73
CA ALA A 175 -23.89 5.54 3.82
C ALA A 175 -24.05 6.58 4.91
N GLU A 176 -22.95 6.86 5.59
CA GLU A 176 -22.87 7.84 6.66
C GLU A 176 -21.75 8.82 6.34
N THR A 177 -21.97 10.10 6.63
CA THR A 177 -20.96 11.14 6.41
C THR A 177 -20.49 11.67 7.75
N LEU A 178 -19.18 11.60 7.97
CA LEU A 178 -18.51 11.98 9.21
C LEU A 178 -17.67 13.25 8.99
N PRO A 179 -17.50 14.08 10.03
CA PRO A 179 -16.50 15.14 10.02
C PRO A 179 -15.08 14.59 9.80
N LEU A 180 -14.29 15.30 9.00
CA LEU A 180 -12.90 14.95 8.70
C LEU A 180 -12.01 16.15 9.05
N ALA A 181 -11.19 16.01 10.09
CA ALA A 181 -10.27 17.07 10.49
C ALA A 181 -8.97 16.99 9.68
N ILE A 182 -8.60 18.07 8.97
CA ILE A 182 -7.34 18.16 8.23
C ILE A 182 -6.34 18.98 9.04
N ARG A 183 -5.22 18.38 9.47
CA ARG A 183 -4.15 19.08 10.21
C ARG A 183 -2.79 18.63 9.68
N ASN A 184 -1.90 19.58 9.41
CA ASN A 184 -0.55 19.32 8.91
C ASN A 184 -0.53 18.33 7.72
N LYS A 185 -1.41 18.58 6.74
CA LYS A 185 -1.59 17.74 5.54
C LYS A 185 -2.04 16.30 5.81
N LYS A 186 -2.70 16.04 6.93
CA LYS A 186 -3.17 14.71 7.35
C LYS A 186 -4.63 14.77 7.77
N ALA A 187 -5.39 13.73 7.42
CA ALA A 187 -6.83 13.64 7.70
C ALA A 187 -7.14 12.74 8.90
N TYR A 188 -7.99 13.21 9.80
CA TYR A 188 -8.33 12.52 11.03
C TYR A 188 -9.85 12.37 11.17
N VAL A 189 -10.25 11.22 11.71
CA VAL A 189 -11.62 10.91 12.10
C VAL A 189 -11.65 10.50 13.56
N ASP A 190 -12.76 10.82 14.22
CA ASP A 190 -13.02 10.35 15.58
C ASP A 190 -13.79 9.01 15.49
N GLY A 191 -13.55 8.15 16.47
CA GLY A 191 -14.15 6.83 16.58
C GLY A 191 -14.16 6.32 18.01
N GLY A 192 -14.64 5.10 18.19
CA GLY A 192 -14.73 4.42 19.47
C GLY A 192 -13.91 3.13 19.49
N LEU A 193 -13.21 2.87 20.59
CA LEU A 193 -12.41 1.68 20.78
C LEU A 193 -12.86 0.95 22.04
N ASN A 194 -13.15 -0.34 21.94
CA ASN A 194 -13.36 -1.22 23.07
C ASN A 194 -12.15 -2.16 23.20
N LEU A 195 -11.59 -2.22 24.41
CA LEU A 195 -10.50 -3.11 24.79
C LEU A 195 -11.03 -4.01 25.91
N ASP A 196 -11.12 -5.32 25.66
CA ASP A 196 -11.38 -6.38 26.65
C ASP A 196 -12.44 -6.04 27.72
N GLY A 197 -13.65 -5.69 27.28
CA GLY A 197 -14.81 -5.50 28.18
C GLY A 197 -14.83 -4.17 28.93
N LYS A 198 -13.90 -3.25 28.65
CA LYS A 198 -13.93 -1.88 29.18
C LYS A 198 -14.96 -1.01 28.46
N GLU A 199 -15.28 0.13 29.06
CA GLU A 199 -16.10 1.15 28.41
C GLU A 199 -15.48 1.61 27.08
N GLU A 200 -16.33 2.05 26.17
CA GLU A 200 -15.92 2.55 24.86
C GLU A 200 -15.06 3.81 25.01
N LEU A 201 -13.80 3.73 24.58
CA LEU A 201 -12.84 4.82 24.62
C LEU A 201 -12.94 5.66 23.35
N PRO A 202 -13.15 6.99 23.45
CA PRO A 202 -13.08 7.87 22.30
C PRO A 202 -11.64 7.98 21.80
N VAL A 203 -11.44 7.76 20.50
CA VAL A 203 -10.13 7.80 19.85
C VAL A 203 -10.15 8.67 18.61
N ARG A 204 -9.05 9.38 18.37
CA ARG A 204 -8.82 10.10 17.12
C ARG A 204 -7.78 9.38 16.27
N LEU A 205 -8.15 9.05 15.04
CA LEU A 205 -7.37 8.19 14.17
C LEU A 205 -7.06 8.90 12.85
N LEU A 206 -5.80 8.82 12.41
CA LEU A 206 -5.41 9.20 11.06
C LEU A 206 -6.07 8.25 10.05
N VAL A 207 -6.69 8.77 9.01
CA VAL A 207 -7.18 7.97 7.89
C VAL A 207 -6.02 7.73 6.92
N ASP A 208 -5.52 6.50 6.88
CA ASP A 208 -4.24 6.15 6.26
C ASP A 208 -4.43 5.09 5.17
N THR A 209 -4.49 5.51 3.90
CA THR A 209 -4.57 4.58 2.77
C THR A 209 -3.23 3.89 2.46
N GLY A 210 -2.12 4.36 3.04
CA GLY A 210 -0.79 3.77 2.94
C GLY A 210 -0.50 2.67 3.98
N SER A 211 -1.40 2.47 4.95
CA SER A 211 -1.29 1.38 5.93
C SER A 211 -2.07 0.14 5.47
N SER A 212 -1.41 -1.03 5.48
CA SER A 212 -2.05 -2.31 5.15
C SER A 212 -2.91 -2.89 6.29
N ASP A 213 -2.65 -2.48 7.53
CA ASP A 213 -3.32 -3.01 8.72
C ASP A 213 -4.73 -2.42 8.90
N ALA A 214 -5.47 -2.88 9.92
CA ALA A 214 -6.79 -2.34 10.25
C ALA A 214 -6.66 -1.14 11.18
N LEU A 215 -6.09 -1.34 12.36
CA LEU A 215 -5.77 -0.29 13.32
C LEU A 215 -4.29 -0.33 13.65
N TRP A 216 -3.68 0.84 13.71
CA TRP A 216 -2.38 1.06 14.34
C TRP A 216 -2.63 1.98 15.53
N LEU A 217 -2.37 1.52 16.74
CA LEU A 217 -2.68 2.21 17.98
C LEU A 217 -1.40 2.54 18.74
N PHE A 218 -1.38 3.70 19.37
CA PHE A 218 -0.27 4.11 20.24
C PHE A 218 -0.64 3.85 21.70
N GLU A 219 0.29 3.25 22.44
CA GLU A 219 0.10 3.00 23.87
C GLU A 219 0.13 4.31 24.67
N ASP A 220 -0.93 4.57 25.42
CA ASP A 220 -1.05 5.67 26.37
C ASP A 220 -1.60 5.14 27.72
N ASP A 221 -2.01 6.02 28.64
CA ASP A 221 -2.52 5.61 29.94
C ASP A 221 -3.86 4.86 29.86
N ARG A 222 -4.65 5.10 28.82
CA ARG A 222 -5.98 4.52 28.60
C ARG A 222 -5.94 3.34 27.61
N ILE A 223 -5.07 3.44 26.60
CA ILE A 223 -4.91 2.44 25.55
C ILE A 223 -3.69 1.57 25.89
N LYS A 224 -3.97 0.39 26.43
CA LYS A 224 -2.96 -0.66 26.69
C LYS A 224 -3.12 -1.79 25.69
N VAL A 225 -2.04 -2.52 25.43
CA VAL A 225 -2.09 -3.72 24.59
C VAL A 225 -2.86 -4.81 25.34
N PRO A 226 -3.88 -5.43 24.74
CA PRO A 226 -4.54 -6.62 25.26
C PRO A 226 -3.56 -7.74 25.61
N ASP A 227 -3.90 -8.57 26.61
CA ASP A 227 -3.06 -9.70 27.03
C ASP A 227 -2.85 -10.70 25.88
N SER A 228 -3.89 -10.93 25.07
CA SER A 228 -3.79 -11.76 23.87
C SER A 228 -3.09 -11.01 22.74
N HIS A 229 -1.76 -11.08 22.71
CA HIS A 229 -0.95 -10.47 21.66
C HIS A 229 0.27 -11.32 21.31
N TYR A 230 0.92 -10.97 20.21
CA TYR A 230 2.22 -11.53 19.85
C TYR A 230 3.14 -10.46 19.25
N GLU A 231 4.42 -10.56 19.55
CA GLU A 231 5.46 -9.70 18.96
C GLU A 231 5.76 -10.09 17.52
N VAL A 232 5.96 -9.09 16.67
CA VAL A 232 6.17 -9.31 15.24
C VAL A 232 6.78 -8.10 14.55
N PHE A 233 7.47 -8.36 13.44
CA PHE A 233 7.73 -7.36 12.41
C PHE A 233 6.40 -6.84 11.82
N LEU A 234 6.11 -5.55 12.01
CA LEU A 234 4.88 -4.92 11.55
C LEU A 234 4.98 -4.48 10.09
N GLY A 235 6.17 -4.05 9.65
CA GLY A 235 6.41 -3.60 8.29
C GLY A 235 7.68 -2.77 8.19
N LYS A 236 7.88 -2.14 7.03
CA LYS A 236 9.03 -1.28 6.76
C LYS A 236 8.54 0.14 6.52
N GLY A 237 9.01 1.07 7.34
CA GLY A 237 8.83 2.50 7.13
C GLY A 237 9.95 3.09 6.29
N LEU A 238 9.89 4.39 6.04
CA LEU A 238 10.93 5.09 5.28
C LEU A 238 12.29 4.93 5.96
N ASN A 239 12.36 5.03 7.30
CA ASN A 239 13.59 4.89 8.08
C ASN A 239 13.84 3.47 8.56
N GLY A 240 13.35 2.45 7.85
CA GLY A 240 13.65 1.05 8.12
C GLY A 240 12.57 0.29 8.87
N ASP A 241 12.97 -0.80 9.50
CA ASP A 241 12.06 -1.82 10.00
C ASP A 241 11.28 -1.35 11.24
N ILE A 242 10.01 -1.74 11.29
CA ILE A 242 9.07 -1.41 12.36
C ILE A 242 8.66 -2.71 13.03
N TYR A 243 8.96 -2.79 14.33
CA TYR A 243 8.57 -3.89 15.19
C TYR A 243 7.47 -3.43 16.15
N GLY A 244 6.75 -4.40 16.70
CA GLY A 244 5.73 -4.16 17.71
C GLY A 244 4.88 -5.39 17.95
N LYS A 245 3.68 -5.17 18.46
CA LYS A 245 2.75 -6.23 18.85
C LYS A 245 1.53 -6.24 17.94
N ARG A 246 0.96 -7.41 17.67
CA ARG A 246 -0.33 -7.57 17.01
C ARG A 246 -1.32 -8.28 17.93
N THR A 247 -2.57 -7.84 17.87
CA THR A 247 -3.65 -8.27 18.76
C THR A 247 -5.02 -8.00 18.11
N LYS A 248 -6.10 -8.53 18.66
CA LYS A 248 -7.45 -8.10 18.31
C LYS A 248 -8.04 -7.26 19.41
N VAL A 249 -8.73 -6.20 19.01
CA VAL A 249 -9.54 -5.41 19.92
C VAL A 249 -10.98 -5.92 19.87
N SER A 250 -11.63 -6.00 21.03
CA SER A 250 -12.99 -6.53 21.16
C SER A 250 -13.99 -5.75 20.31
N GLY A 251 -13.79 -4.43 20.18
CA GLY A 251 -14.65 -3.58 19.36
C GLY A 251 -13.96 -2.34 18.80
N PHE A 252 -14.32 -1.97 17.58
CA PHE A 252 -13.96 -0.69 16.97
C PHE A 252 -15.16 -0.08 16.26
N LYS A 253 -15.41 1.21 16.49
CA LYS A 253 -16.50 1.97 15.90
C LYS A 253 -16.00 3.20 15.14
N ILE A 254 -16.62 3.47 14.00
CA ILE A 254 -16.46 4.69 13.22
C ILE A 254 -17.82 5.10 12.69
N GLY A 255 -18.34 6.25 13.15
CA GLY A 255 -19.75 6.58 12.98
C GLY A 255 -20.67 5.51 13.59
N GLY A 256 -21.78 5.21 12.92
CA GLY A 256 -22.68 4.11 13.22
C GLY A 256 -22.18 2.72 12.79
N PHE A 257 -20.93 2.58 12.35
CA PHE A 257 -20.37 1.29 11.93
C PHE A 257 -19.50 0.68 13.02
N ALA A 258 -19.88 -0.52 13.46
CA ALA A 258 -19.13 -1.31 14.45
C ALA A 258 -18.45 -2.52 13.81
N PHE A 259 -17.27 -2.83 14.32
CA PHE A 259 -16.45 -3.98 13.98
C PHE A 259 -16.08 -4.71 15.25
N GLU A 260 -16.35 -6.01 15.29
CA GLU A 260 -15.91 -6.89 16.36
C GLU A 260 -14.57 -7.54 15.97
N GLU A 261 -13.76 -7.87 16.97
CA GLU A 261 -12.51 -8.63 16.77
C GLU A 261 -11.57 -7.99 15.73
N ALA A 262 -11.52 -6.65 15.74
CA ALA A 262 -10.78 -5.88 14.77
C ALA A 262 -9.28 -6.03 15.02
N LYS A 263 -8.49 -6.22 13.95
CA LYS A 263 -7.03 -6.28 14.06
C LYS A 263 -6.47 -4.95 14.55
N ALA A 264 -5.55 -5.02 15.49
CA ALA A 264 -4.74 -3.91 15.89
C ALA A 264 -3.25 -4.28 15.85
N ALA A 265 -2.44 -3.27 15.58
CA ALA A 265 -1.00 -3.30 15.76
C ALA A 265 -0.60 -2.18 16.71
N PHE A 266 0.36 -2.47 17.58
CA PHE A 266 0.95 -1.55 18.53
C PHE A 266 2.44 -1.48 18.25
N PRO A 267 2.90 -0.47 17.46
CA PRO A 267 4.32 -0.31 17.17
C PRO A 267 5.13 0.00 18.43
N ASP A 268 6.40 -0.42 18.45
CA ASP A 268 7.31 -0.05 19.53
C ASP A 268 7.62 1.44 19.52
N ARG A 269 7.74 2.05 20.71
CA ARG A 269 8.06 3.49 20.87
C ARG A 269 9.30 3.93 20.12
N GLU A 270 10.31 3.07 20.05
CA GLU A 270 11.55 3.34 19.31
C GLU A 270 11.31 3.64 17.82
N SER A 271 10.30 3.01 17.22
CA SER A 271 9.96 3.17 15.79
C SER A 271 9.35 4.55 15.46
N PHE A 272 8.96 5.31 16.49
CA PHE A 272 8.34 6.63 16.35
C PHE A 272 8.87 7.67 17.35
N GLY A 273 9.99 7.40 18.03
CA GLY A 273 10.52 8.26 19.11
C GLY A 273 10.85 9.70 18.70
N PHE A 274 10.85 10.01 17.41
CA PHE A 274 10.98 11.37 16.88
C PHE A 274 9.69 12.19 16.94
N ILE A 275 8.54 11.52 17.01
CA ILE A 275 7.24 12.16 17.16
C ILE A 275 7.07 12.48 18.65
N ARG A 276 7.61 13.63 19.06
CA ARG A 276 7.62 14.08 20.47
C ARG A 276 6.24 14.34 21.06
N ASN A 277 5.23 14.58 20.21
CA ASN A 277 3.86 14.81 20.65
C ASN A 277 2.88 14.32 19.58
N PHE A 278 2.13 13.26 19.89
CA PHE A 278 1.02 12.80 19.05
C PHE A 278 -0.22 13.70 19.18
N GLY A 279 -0.18 14.70 20.08
CA GLY A 279 -1.31 15.56 20.40
C GLY A 279 -2.47 14.71 20.89
N SER A 280 -3.61 14.86 20.25
CA SER A 280 -4.79 14.03 20.52
C SER A 280 -4.86 12.76 19.66
N ARG A 281 -3.84 12.41 18.86
CA ARG A 281 -3.88 11.25 17.94
C ARG A 281 -3.62 9.96 18.71
N ASN A 282 -4.57 9.04 18.68
CA ASN A 282 -4.44 7.72 19.31
C ASN A 282 -3.94 6.64 18.35
N GLY A 283 -3.96 6.90 17.04
CA GLY A 283 -3.57 5.89 16.05
C GLY A 283 -3.87 6.23 14.60
N SER A 284 -4.04 5.20 13.77
CA SER A 284 -4.49 5.26 12.39
C SER A 284 -5.43 4.11 12.04
N ILE A 285 -6.35 4.37 11.11
CA ILE A 285 -7.18 3.39 10.44
C ILE A 285 -6.55 3.12 9.06
N GLY A 286 -6.26 1.86 8.78
CA GLY A 286 -5.64 1.43 7.54
C GLY A 286 -6.59 0.75 6.55
N GLY A 287 -6.02 0.26 5.46
CA GLY A 287 -6.71 -0.33 4.32
C GLY A 287 -7.57 -1.55 4.66
N GLU A 288 -7.26 -2.30 5.73
CA GLU A 288 -8.05 -3.48 6.12
C GLU A 288 -9.46 -3.08 6.64
N VAL A 289 -9.60 -1.87 7.19
CA VAL A 289 -10.91 -1.27 7.51
C VAL A 289 -11.45 -0.52 6.31
N LEU A 290 -10.65 0.34 5.65
CA LEU A 290 -11.14 1.21 4.57
C LEU A 290 -11.72 0.41 3.39
N LYS A 291 -11.16 -0.77 3.06
CA LYS A 291 -11.67 -1.62 1.97
C LYS A 291 -13.08 -2.18 2.16
N ARG A 292 -13.62 -2.06 3.38
CA ARG A 292 -14.97 -2.47 3.78
C ARG A 292 -16.04 -1.47 3.34
N PHE A 293 -15.60 -0.31 2.85
CA PHE A 293 -16.45 0.77 2.40
C PHE A 293 -16.17 1.15 0.94
N ASN A 294 -17.16 1.76 0.30
CA ASN A 294 -16.89 2.75 -0.73
C ASN A 294 -16.72 4.09 0.01
N VAL A 295 -15.57 4.72 -0.17
CA VAL A 295 -15.16 5.89 0.61
C VAL A 295 -15.16 7.12 -0.28
N ILE A 296 -15.75 8.22 0.18
CA ILE A 296 -15.64 9.52 -0.49
C ILE A 296 -14.85 10.44 0.45
N PHE A 297 -13.70 10.90 -0.02
CA PHE A 297 -12.89 11.91 0.65
C PHE A 297 -13.20 13.29 0.06
N ASP A 298 -13.67 14.22 0.89
CA ASP A 298 -13.88 15.62 0.52
C ASP A 298 -13.14 16.51 1.52
N TYR A 299 -11.85 16.74 1.27
CA TYR A 299 -11.01 17.53 2.17
C TYR A 299 -11.45 18.99 2.17
N GLY A 300 -11.87 19.53 1.03
CA GLY A 300 -12.36 20.91 0.92
C GLY A 300 -13.55 21.18 1.83
N ARG A 301 -14.49 20.23 1.92
CA ARG A 301 -15.66 20.33 2.81
C ARG A 301 -15.48 19.64 4.16
N HIS A 302 -14.27 19.17 4.48
CA HIS A 302 -13.94 18.52 5.75
C HIS A 302 -14.86 17.33 6.08
N LYS A 303 -15.11 16.47 5.07
CA LYS A 303 -16.04 15.34 5.17
C LYS A 303 -15.43 14.06 4.63
N ILE A 304 -15.83 12.95 5.25
CA ILE A 304 -15.63 11.60 4.73
C ILE A 304 -16.96 10.87 4.72
N THR A 305 -17.35 10.32 3.58
CA THR A 305 -18.55 9.48 3.47
C THR A 305 -18.16 8.02 3.37
N LEU A 306 -18.74 7.18 4.21
CA LEU A 306 -18.49 5.75 4.29
C LEU A 306 -19.76 4.99 3.93
N GLN A 307 -19.73 4.22 2.84
CA GLN A 307 -20.83 3.36 2.43
C GLN A 307 -20.40 1.89 2.52
N LYS A 308 -21.14 1.05 3.27
CA LYS A 308 -20.84 -0.38 3.36
C LYS A 308 -20.77 -1.04 1.97
N ASN A 309 -19.76 -1.85 1.72
CA ASN A 309 -19.66 -2.68 0.52
C ASN A 309 -19.68 -4.18 0.88
N LEU A 310 -19.48 -5.05 -0.12
CA LEU A 310 -19.53 -6.52 0.05
C LEU A 310 -18.44 -7.08 0.99
N ASN A 311 -17.41 -6.32 1.32
CA ASN A 311 -16.36 -6.71 2.25
C ASN A 311 -16.69 -6.36 3.71
N PHE A 312 -17.78 -5.63 4.00
CA PHE A 312 -18.04 -5.07 5.32
C PHE A 312 -18.06 -6.13 6.43
N ASN A 313 -18.75 -7.25 6.22
CA ASN A 313 -18.89 -8.34 7.18
C ASN A 313 -17.77 -9.40 7.12
N LYS A 314 -16.69 -9.18 6.36
CA LYS A 314 -15.62 -10.18 6.26
C LYS A 314 -14.86 -10.28 7.59
N PRO A 315 -14.54 -11.47 8.11
CA PRO A 315 -13.75 -11.61 9.33
C PRO A 315 -12.34 -11.00 9.17
N PHE A 316 -11.74 -10.57 10.28
CA PHE A 316 -10.34 -10.19 10.29
C PHE A 316 -9.43 -11.40 10.60
N HIS A 317 -8.62 -11.81 9.62
CA HIS A 317 -7.73 -12.99 9.75
C HIS A 317 -6.25 -12.64 9.77
N TYR A 318 -5.52 -13.00 10.82
CA TYR A 318 -4.06 -12.91 10.82
C TYR A 318 -3.41 -14.00 9.96
N ASN A 319 -2.14 -13.78 9.63
CA ASN A 319 -1.32 -14.78 8.97
C ASN A 319 -1.14 -15.99 9.91
N LEU A 320 -1.76 -17.11 9.53
CA LEU A 320 -1.84 -18.35 10.30
C LEU A 320 -0.65 -19.29 10.04
N SER A 321 0.06 -19.10 8.93
CA SER A 321 1.29 -19.87 8.65
C SER A 321 2.49 -19.36 9.44
N GLY A 322 2.54 -18.04 9.67
CA GLY A 322 3.70 -17.34 10.21
C GLY A 322 4.78 -17.03 9.18
N LEU A 323 4.52 -17.27 7.89
CA LEU A 323 5.46 -17.02 6.79
C LEU A 323 5.32 -15.61 6.22
N ASN A 324 6.45 -14.90 6.11
CA ASN A 324 6.57 -13.71 5.29
C ASN A 324 7.26 -14.10 3.98
N LEU A 325 6.66 -13.71 2.84
CA LEU A 325 7.16 -14.02 1.51
C LEU A 325 7.51 -12.74 0.77
N ARG A 326 8.55 -12.81 -0.08
CA ARG A 326 8.90 -11.75 -1.03
C ARG A 326 9.45 -12.35 -2.32
N HIS A 327 9.50 -11.55 -3.37
CA HIS A 327 10.30 -11.89 -4.53
C HIS A 327 11.79 -11.70 -4.30
N ASN A 328 12.60 -12.57 -4.88
CA ASN A 328 14.07 -12.49 -4.82
C ASN A 328 14.68 -12.63 -6.22
N GLY A 329 14.29 -11.72 -7.11
CA GLY A 329 14.70 -11.77 -8.51
C GLY A 329 13.99 -12.89 -9.27
N MET A 330 14.74 -13.53 -10.17
CA MET A 330 14.23 -14.50 -11.13
C MET A 330 15.03 -15.79 -11.07
N ARG A 331 14.38 -16.92 -11.33
CA ARG A 331 15.02 -18.23 -11.40
C ARG A 331 14.62 -18.99 -12.66
N TYR A 332 15.52 -19.83 -13.16
CA TYR A 332 15.21 -20.74 -14.26
C TYR A 332 14.45 -21.96 -13.75
N ILE A 333 13.43 -22.37 -14.50
CA ILE A 333 12.74 -23.65 -14.32
C ILE A 333 12.77 -24.44 -15.61
N ALA A 334 13.00 -25.74 -15.48
CA ALA A 334 12.84 -26.73 -16.54
C ALA A 334 11.48 -27.41 -16.36
N GLU A 335 10.57 -27.23 -17.32
CA GLU A 335 9.31 -27.98 -17.36
C GLU A 335 9.33 -28.96 -18.54
N SER A 336 8.97 -30.22 -18.30
CA SER A 336 8.71 -31.16 -19.39
C SER A 336 7.51 -30.67 -20.19
N ILE A 337 7.65 -30.63 -21.52
CA ILE A 337 6.57 -30.31 -22.47
C ILE A 337 5.77 -31.59 -22.80
N ALA A 338 6.22 -32.74 -22.31
CA ALA A 338 5.57 -34.02 -22.54
C ALA A 338 4.27 -34.14 -21.74
N ASP A 339 3.21 -34.69 -22.34
CA ASP A 339 1.99 -35.06 -21.62
C ASP A 339 2.27 -36.20 -20.60
N SER A 340 1.26 -36.62 -19.84
CA SER A 340 1.41 -37.72 -18.86
C SER A 340 1.85 -39.06 -19.47
N ARG A 341 1.92 -39.17 -20.80
CA ARG A 341 2.40 -40.32 -21.56
C ARG A 341 3.75 -40.08 -22.24
N GLY A 342 4.43 -38.95 -21.98
CA GLY A 342 5.74 -38.66 -22.55
C GLY A 342 5.69 -38.08 -23.97
N VAL A 343 4.52 -37.68 -24.48
CA VAL A 343 4.35 -37.24 -25.88
C VAL A 343 4.22 -35.72 -25.97
N VAL A 344 5.01 -35.10 -26.87
CA VAL A 344 4.89 -33.68 -27.23
C VAL A 344 4.07 -33.56 -28.51
N ASN A 345 2.85 -33.03 -28.43
CA ASN A 345 2.05 -32.72 -29.63
C ASN A 345 2.48 -31.33 -30.17
N ASP A 346 3.27 -31.31 -31.24
CA ASP A 346 3.66 -30.10 -31.97
C ASP A 346 2.85 -29.98 -33.28
N PRO A 347 1.73 -29.23 -33.31
CA PRO A 347 0.85 -29.16 -34.48
C PRO A 347 1.48 -28.46 -35.69
N LYS A 348 2.69 -27.88 -35.56
CA LYS A 348 3.38 -27.14 -36.63
C LYS A 348 4.41 -27.96 -37.41
N LYS A 349 4.64 -29.24 -37.07
CA LYS A 349 5.62 -30.12 -37.74
C LYS A 349 5.03 -31.46 -38.19
N SER A 350 3.94 -31.42 -38.95
CA SER A 350 3.48 -32.59 -39.71
C SER A 350 4.03 -32.50 -41.14
N PHE A 351 4.81 -33.49 -41.56
CA PHE A 351 5.13 -33.74 -42.97
C PHE A 351 4.39 -35.02 -43.39
N GLY A 352 3.23 -34.87 -44.01
CA GLY A 352 2.39 -36.00 -44.45
C GLY A 352 1.82 -36.85 -43.31
N ASN A 353 1.75 -38.17 -43.49
CA ASN A 353 1.19 -39.11 -42.50
C ASN A 353 2.18 -39.53 -41.39
N VAL A 354 3.34 -38.86 -41.27
CA VAL A 354 4.37 -39.19 -40.29
C VAL A 354 4.26 -38.26 -39.09
N GLN A 355 3.84 -38.81 -37.94
CA GLN A 355 3.83 -38.09 -36.66
C GLN A 355 5.22 -38.18 -36.03
N LEU A 356 5.99 -37.09 -36.09
CA LEU A 356 7.28 -37.00 -35.42
C LEU A 356 7.07 -36.91 -33.90
N MET A 357 7.23 -38.03 -33.21
CA MET A 357 7.26 -38.09 -31.75
C MET A 357 8.63 -37.60 -31.26
N PHE A 358 8.67 -36.43 -30.63
CA PHE A 358 9.86 -35.94 -29.96
C PHE A 358 9.81 -36.35 -28.49
N GLU A 359 10.72 -37.21 -28.06
CA GLU A 359 10.92 -37.48 -26.63
C GLU A 359 11.60 -36.28 -25.94
N ASN A 360 11.06 -35.89 -24.79
CA ASN A 360 11.68 -35.00 -23.79
C ASN A 360 12.16 -33.62 -24.29
N ARG A 361 11.27 -32.81 -24.87
CA ARG A 361 11.53 -31.36 -24.91
C ARG A 361 11.29 -30.75 -23.54
N THR A 362 12.35 -30.16 -22.98
CA THR A 362 12.28 -29.34 -21.77
C THR A 362 12.11 -27.88 -22.17
N ARG A 363 11.07 -27.22 -21.66
CA ARG A 363 10.95 -25.76 -21.75
C ARG A 363 11.67 -25.15 -20.55
N LEU A 364 12.78 -24.47 -20.83
CA LEU A 364 13.39 -23.55 -19.88
C LEU A 364 12.57 -22.27 -19.84
N SER A 365 12.14 -21.86 -18.65
CA SER A 365 11.40 -20.61 -18.43
C SER A 365 12.05 -19.83 -17.29
N LEU A 366 12.15 -18.52 -17.46
CA LEU A 366 12.55 -17.61 -16.39
C LEU A 366 11.29 -17.19 -15.62
N VAL A 367 11.24 -17.46 -14.32
CA VAL A 367 10.08 -17.17 -13.48
C VAL A 367 10.48 -16.38 -12.24
N PRO A 368 9.59 -15.55 -11.68
CA PRO A 368 9.86 -14.87 -10.42
C PRO A 368 10.14 -15.87 -9.30
N GLU A 369 11.22 -15.66 -8.56
CA GLU A 369 11.55 -16.45 -7.38
C GLU A 369 10.77 -15.92 -6.18
N ILE A 370 10.11 -16.80 -5.41
CA ILE A 370 9.41 -16.45 -4.17
C ILE A 370 10.17 -17.10 -3.02
N VAL A 371 10.65 -16.31 -2.07
CA VAL A 371 11.44 -16.79 -0.93
C VAL A 371 10.75 -16.48 0.37
N ILE A 372 11.03 -17.30 1.38
CA ILE A 372 10.69 -16.99 2.76
C ILE A 372 11.65 -15.90 3.25
N SER A 373 11.12 -14.69 3.43
CA SER A 373 11.89 -13.55 3.92
C SER A 373 11.89 -13.41 5.44
N GLY A 374 11.01 -14.15 6.11
CA GLY A 374 10.86 -14.09 7.55
C GLY A 374 9.94 -15.21 8.04
N ILE A 375 10.24 -15.77 9.20
CA ILE A 375 9.38 -16.74 9.86
C ILE A 375 9.15 -16.32 11.29
N ARG A 376 7.87 -16.26 11.69
CA ARG A 376 7.53 -15.98 13.09
C ARG A 376 7.91 -17.17 13.96
N ALA A 377 8.70 -16.94 15.01
CA ALA A 377 9.02 -17.94 16.01
C ALA A 377 7.75 -18.55 16.63
N GLY A 378 7.76 -19.87 16.84
CA GLY A 378 6.63 -20.63 17.39
C GLY A 378 5.40 -20.74 16.46
N SER A 379 5.49 -20.26 15.22
CA SER A 379 4.40 -20.46 14.24
C SER A 379 4.38 -21.88 13.67
N PRO A 380 3.27 -22.33 13.06
CA PRO A 380 3.20 -23.64 12.44
C PRO A 380 4.30 -23.90 11.40
N ALA A 381 4.69 -22.87 10.63
CA ALA A 381 5.78 -22.99 9.67
C ALA A 381 7.15 -23.12 10.35
N HIS A 382 7.39 -22.38 11.43
CA HIS A 382 8.62 -22.47 12.23
C HIS A 382 8.76 -23.86 12.85
N GLU A 383 7.71 -24.36 13.49
CA GLU A 383 7.69 -25.69 14.13
C GLU A 383 7.89 -26.82 13.11
N ALA A 384 7.42 -26.63 11.87
CA ALA A 384 7.65 -27.58 10.79
C ALA A 384 9.10 -27.61 10.29
N GLY A 385 9.96 -26.66 10.68
CA GLY A 385 11.37 -26.61 10.29
C GLY A 385 11.64 -25.86 8.97
N LEU A 386 10.70 -25.02 8.53
CA LEU A 386 10.96 -24.05 7.45
C LEU A 386 11.98 -23.01 7.93
N ARG A 387 12.75 -22.45 7.00
CA ARG A 387 13.82 -21.50 7.29
C ARG A 387 13.75 -20.29 6.36
N GLU A 388 14.23 -19.16 6.85
CA GLU A 388 14.46 -17.99 6.00
C GLU A 388 15.42 -18.36 4.87
N GLY A 389 15.15 -17.86 3.67
CA GLY A 389 15.88 -18.21 2.45
C GLY A 389 15.34 -19.43 1.69
N ASP A 390 14.41 -20.21 2.26
CA ASP A 390 13.74 -21.28 1.51
C ASP A 390 12.97 -20.72 0.31
N ILE A 391 13.15 -21.33 -0.86
CA ILE A 391 12.46 -20.94 -2.10
C ILE A 391 11.15 -21.71 -2.19
N ILE A 392 10.01 -21.03 -2.27
CA ILE A 392 8.72 -21.70 -2.42
C ILE A 392 8.58 -22.25 -3.84
N LEU A 393 8.32 -23.55 -3.97
CA LEU A 393 8.15 -24.23 -5.26
C LEU A 393 6.70 -24.59 -5.54
N ALA A 394 5.97 -25.09 -4.52
CA ALA A 394 4.55 -25.41 -4.64
C ALA A 394 3.83 -25.35 -3.30
N VAL A 395 2.55 -24.93 -3.33
CA VAL A 395 1.62 -24.98 -2.18
C VAL A 395 0.49 -25.94 -2.53
N ASN A 396 0.27 -26.98 -1.72
CA ASN A 396 -0.76 -28.00 -1.94
C ASN A 396 -0.71 -28.61 -3.37
N GLY A 397 0.49 -28.86 -3.87
CA GLY A 397 0.73 -29.40 -5.23
C GLY A 397 0.65 -28.37 -6.36
N LYS A 398 0.16 -27.15 -6.10
CA LYS A 398 0.10 -26.06 -7.07
C LYS A 398 1.46 -25.38 -7.18
N LYS A 399 2.09 -25.45 -8.35
CA LYS A 399 3.38 -24.79 -8.62
C LYS A 399 3.23 -23.27 -8.54
N VAL A 400 4.03 -22.60 -7.70
CA VAL A 400 3.81 -21.19 -7.37
C VAL A 400 4.11 -20.22 -8.51
N HIS A 401 4.97 -20.59 -9.46
CA HIS A 401 5.30 -19.75 -10.62
C HIS A 401 4.12 -19.51 -11.57
N ARG A 402 2.99 -20.17 -11.37
CA ARG A 402 1.74 -19.97 -12.12
C ARG A 402 0.81 -18.95 -11.46
N TYR A 403 1.22 -18.39 -10.32
CA TYR A 403 0.40 -17.51 -9.48
C TYR A 403 1.18 -16.25 -9.12
N LYS A 404 0.45 -15.17 -8.86
CA LYS A 404 1.02 -13.94 -8.28
C LYS A 404 1.39 -14.20 -6.81
N LEU A 405 2.36 -13.45 -6.30
CA LEU A 405 2.78 -13.52 -4.88
C LEU A 405 1.58 -13.46 -3.91
N GLN A 406 0.63 -12.56 -4.18
CA GLN A 406 -0.57 -12.37 -3.37
C GLN A 406 -1.46 -13.61 -3.30
N GLU A 407 -1.58 -14.34 -4.41
CA GLU A 407 -2.35 -15.59 -4.46
C GLU A 407 -1.64 -16.69 -3.67
N VAL A 408 -0.30 -16.75 -3.73
CA VAL A 408 0.51 -17.69 -2.93
C VAL A 408 0.36 -17.40 -1.43
N ILE A 409 0.43 -16.12 -1.03
CA ILE A 409 0.20 -15.70 0.36
C ILE A 409 -1.20 -16.10 0.83
N GLN A 410 -2.22 -15.98 -0.03
CA GLN A 410 -3.58 -16.40 0.28
C GLN A 410 -3.69 -17.92 0.47
N MET A 411 -3.00 -18.72 -0.35
CA MET A 411 -2.97 -20.18 -0.20
C MET A 411 -2.34 -20.64 1.13
N LEU A 412 -1.45 -19.83 1.70
CA LEU A 412 -0.79 -20.11 2.99
C LEU A 412 -1.56 -19.56 4.19
N ASN A 413 -2.67 -18.85 3.94
CA ASN A 413 -3.48 -18.19 4.97
C ASN A 413 -4.97 -18.47 4.73
N GLU A 414 -5.31 -19.74 4.52
CA GLU A 414 -6.70 -20.20 4.46
C GLU A 414 -7.37 -20.12 5.86
N LYS A 415 -8.22 -21.09 6.20
CA LYS A 415 -8.88 -21.18 7.49
C LYS A 415 -8.04 -21.97 8.48
N GLU A 416 -8.20 -21.65 9.75
CA GLU A 416 -7.60 -22.39 10.86
C GLU A 416 -7.96 -23.89 10.80
N GLY A 417 -7.02 -24.73 11.21
CA GLY A 417 -7.13 -26.20 11.13
C GLY A 417 -6.84 -26.80 9.75
N LYS A 418 -6.61 -25.99 8.71
CA LYS A 418 -6.21 -26.51 7.39
C LYS A 418 -4.78 -26.98 7.39
N ARG A 419 -4.56 -28.16 6.81
CA ARG A 419 -3.23 -28.70 6.53
C ARG A 419 -2.68 -28.10 5.24
N ILE A 420 -1.47 -27.59 5.30
CA ILE A 420 -0.71 -27.07 4.17
C ILE A 420 0.45 -28.02 3.88
N LYS A 421 0.59 -28.40 2.60
CA LYS A 421 1.73 -29.15 2.07
C LYS A 421 2.58 -28.21 1.24
N LEU A 422 3.76 -27.85 1.74
CA LEU A 422 4.65 -26.85 1.15
C LEU A 422 5.91 -27.53 0.61
N ARG A 423 6.14 -27.41 -0.69
CA ARG A 423 7.41 -27.83 -1.30
C ARG A 423 8.31 -26.63 -1.46
N VAL A 424 9.53 -26.73 -0.96
CA VAL A 424 10.54 -25.67 -0.98
C VAL A 424 11.88 -26.16 -1.53
N GLY A 425 12.66 -25.28 -2.11
CA GLY A 425 14.06 -25.52 -2.47
C GLY A 425 14.98 -24.99 -1.38
N ARG A 426 15.91 -25.82 -0.90
CA ARG A 426 16.94 -25.48 0.09
C ARG A 426 18.25 -26.17 -0.27
N TYR A 427 19.33 -25.40 -0.47
CA TYR A 427 20.66 -25.91 -0.85
C TYR A 427 20.61 -26.94 -2.00
N ASN A 428 19.92 -26.62 -3.09
CA ASN A 428 19.71 -27.49 -4.27
C ASN A 428 18.92 -28.79 -4.01
N SER A 429 18.28 -28.94 -2.85
CA SER A 429 17.35 -30.04 -2.57
C SER A 429 15.90 -29.55 -2.51
N ASP A 430 14.98 -30.32 -3.11
CA ASP A 430 13.54 -30.13 -2.95
C ASP A 430 13.10 -30.80 -1.64
N LEU A 431 12.65 -30.00 -0.68
CA LEU A 431 12.12 -30.45 0.61
C LEU A 431 10.61 -30.29 0.66
N LEU A 432 9.95 -31.19 1.39
CA LEU A 432 8.51 -31.20 1.55
C LEU A 432 8.13 -31.07 3.02
N PHE A 433 7.45 -29.99 3.37
CA PHE A 433 6.97 -29.70 4.70
C PHE A 433 5.45 -29.80 4.77
N THR A 434 4.93 -30.22 5.92
CA THR A 434 3.49 -30.27 6.17
C THR A 434 3.20 -29.68 7.55
N PHE A 435 2.27 -28.73 7.63
CA PHE A 435 1.87 -28.09 8.88
C PHE A 435 0.39 -27.73 8.87
N VAL A 436 -0.17 -27.42 10.04
CA VAL A 436 -1.58 -27.06 10.21
C VAL A 436 -1.68 -25.59 10.58
N LEU A 437 -2.49 -24.82 9.86
CA LEU A 437 -2.73 -23.41 10.14
C LEU A 437 -3.39 -23.22 11.50
N LYS A 438 -2.82 -22.36 12.33
CA LYS A 438 -3.30 -22.09 13.70
C LYS A 438 -3.18 -20.61 14.04
N SER A 439 -4.12 -20.10 14.83
CA SER A 439 -4.02 -18.77 15.42
C SER A 439 -2.85 -18.69 16.41
N MET A 440 -2.14 -17.57 16.36
CA MET A 440 -1.07 -17.23 17.30
C MET A 440 -1.53 -16.33 18.44
N LEU A 441 -2.76 -15.81 18.36
CA LEU A 441 -3.40 -15.12 19.48
C LEU A 441 -3.80 -16.20 20.48
N LYS A 442 -3.15 -16.21 21.65
CA LYS A 442 -3.44 -17.10 22.77
C LYS A 442 -4.15 -16.33 23.86
#